data_AF-A0A4P6JXP5-F1
#
_entry.id   AF-A0A4P6JXP5-F1
#
_cell.length_a   1.000
_cell.length_b   1.000
_cell.length_c   1.000
_cell.angle_alpha   90.00
_cell.angle_beta   90.00
_cell.angle_gamma   90.00
#
_symmetry.space_group_name_H-M   'P 1'
#
loop_
_entity.id
_entity.type
_entity.pdbx_description
1 polymer ?
#
loop_
_entity_poly.entity_id
_entity_poly.type
_entity_poly.pdbx_seq_one_letter_code
_entity_poly.pdbx_strand_id
1 'polypeptide(L)' 'MQCRIAIKGPLDPSWQEWFEDLQIAPDGREKTVLSGPLVDQAALYRVLLKIRSLGLVLLSLETYEVACAQEDRR' A
#
# COMPACT_ATOMS: atom_id res chain seq x y z
N MET A 1 6.95 -2.52 8.95
CA MET A 1 6.73 -1.07 8.77
C MET A 1 5.33 -0.85 8.20
N GLN A 2 4.60 0.19 8.59
CA GLN A 2 3.28 0.47 8.02
C GLN A 2 3.44 1.46 6.88
N CYS A 3 2.80 1.21 5.74
CA CYS A 3 2.73 2.20 4.66
C CYS A 3 1.30 2.57 4.31
N ARG A 4 1.14 3.78 3.79
CA ARG A 4 -0.08 4.27 3.17
C ARG A 4 0.29 4.95 1.85
N ILE A 5 -0.29 4.47 0.77
CA ILE A 5 0.03 4.88 -0.59
C ILE A 5 -1.28 5.32 -1.24
N ALA A 6 -1.36 6.57 -1.66
CA ALA A 6 -2.51 7.07 -2.40
C ALA A 6 -2.15 7.16 -3.89
N ILE A 7 -3.02 6.62 -4.75
CA ILE A 7 -2.88 6.66 -6.20
C ILE A 7 -4.11 7.29 -6.85
N LYS A 8 -3.91 7.89 -8.03
CA LYS A 8 -4.99 8.43 -8.85
C LYS A 8 -5.60 7.33 -9.71
N GLY A 9 -6.92 7.29 -9.74
CA GLY A 9 -7.74 6.37 -10.49
C GLY A 9 -8.28 5.24 -9.62
N PRO A 10 -9.41 4.62 -10.05
CA PRO A 10 -9.89 3.40 -9.45
C PRO A 10 -8.90 2.26 -9.77
N LEU A 11 -8.49 1.53 -8.73
CA LEU A 11 -7.77 0.28 -8.90
C LEU A 11 -8.77 -0.88 -8.82
N ASP A 12 -8.69 -1.79 -9.78
CA ASP A 12 -9.56 -2.95 -9.80
C ASP A 12 -9.27 -3.86 -8.57
N PRO A 13 -10.30 -4.40 -7.89
CA PRO A 13 -10.12 -5.30 -6.76
C PRO A 13 -9.24 -6.53 -7.06
N SER A 14 -9.16 -6.96 -8.32
CA SER A 14 -8.27 -8.05 -8.77
C SER A 14 -6.78 -7.82 -8.47
N TRP A 15 -6.37 -6.56 -8.27
CA TRP A 15 -5.00 -6.23 -7.89
C TRP A 15 -4.70 -6.53 -6.41
N GLN A 16 -5.70 -6.84 -5.59
CA GLN A 16 -5.51 -7.13 -4.17
C GLN A 16 -4.57 -8.32 -3.93
N GLU A 17 -4.66 -9.36 -4.76
CA GLU A 17 -3.75 -10.52 -4.69
C GLU A 17 -2.31 -10.17 -5.10
N TRP A 18 -2.12 -9.09 -5.86
CA TRP A 18 -0.81 -8.65 -6.34
C TRP A 18 -0.12 -7.70 -5.38
N PHE A 19 -0.86 -6.99 -4.52
CA PHE A 19 -0.33 -6.00 -3.60
C PHE A 19 -0.01 -6.56 -2.20
N GLU A 20 0.37 -7.84 -2.11
CA GLU A 20 0.80 -8.50 -0.85
C GLU A 20 -0.23 -8.26 0.28
N ASP A 21 0.21 -8.08 1.53
CA ASP A 21 -0.64 -7.78 2.69
C ASP A 21 -1.20 -6.34 2.70
N LEU A 22 -1.16 -5.61 1.57
CA LEU A 22 -1.74 -4.28 1.47
C LEU A 22 -3.23 -4.35 1.17
N GLN A 23 -4.01 -3.71 2.04
CA GLN A 23 -5.42 -3.51 1.81
C GLN A 23 -5.62 -2.39 0.79
N ILE A 24 -6.38 -2.68 -0.26
CA ILE A 24 -6.80 -1.71 -1.28
C ILE A 24 -8.17 -1.18 -0.89
N ALA A 25 -8.25 0.11 -0.63
CA ALA A 25 -9.48 0.81 -0.29
C ALA A 25 -9.72 1.97 -1.27
N PRO A 26 -10.86 2.01 -1.98
CA PRO A 26 -11.21 3.17 -2.79
C PRO A 26 -11.47 4.39 -1.89
N ASP A 27 -10.89 5.54 -2.26
CA ASP A 27 -11.04 6.82 -1.56
C ASP A 27 -11.75 7.82 -2.49
N GLY A 28 -13.07 7.74 -2.52
CA GLY A 28 -13.91 8.51 -3.44
C GLY A 28 -13.95 7.94 -4.86
N ARG A 29 -14.21 8.78 -5.87
CA ARG A 29 -14.44 8.35 -7.26
C ARG A 29 -13.18 8.17 -8.10
N GLU A 30 -12.09 8.84 -7.73
CA GLU A 30 -10.90 8.94 -8.58
C GLU A 30 -9.59 8.65 -7.83
N LYS A 31 -9.66 8.07 -6.63
CA LYS A 31 -8.47 7.73 -5.87
C LYS A 31 -8.61 6.38 -5.22
N THR A 32 -7.47 5.72 -5.07
CA THR A 32 -7.37 4.47 -4.34
C THR A 32 -6.23 4.58 -3.33
N VAL A 33 -6.47 4.07 -2.13
CA VAL A 33 -5.50 4.03 -1.05
C VAL A 33 -5.10 2.58 -0.81
N LEU A 34 -3.81 2.30 -0.88
CA LEU A 34 -3.21 1.04 -0.50
C LEU A 34 -2.57 1.25 0.88
N SER A 35 -2.98 0.48 1.87
CA SER A 35 -2.44 0.58 3.23
C SER A 35 -2.24 -0.79 3.85
N GLY A 36 -1.13 -0.99 4.53
CA GLY A 36 -0.84 -2.26 5.18
C GLY A 36 0.58 -2.33 5.72
N PRO A 37 0.90 -3.42 6.42
CA PRO A 37 2.25 -3.73 6.84
C PRO A 37 3.08 -4.16 5.62
N LEU A 38 4.32 -3.69 5.57
CA LEU A 38 5.34 -4.19 4.66
C LEU A 38 6.52 -4.73 5.46
N VAL A 39 7.15 -5.76 4.91
CA VAL A 39 8.28 -6.47 5.51
C VAL A 39 9.53 -5.58 5.55
N ASP A 40 9.85 -4.93 4.44
CA ASP A 40 11.04 -4.10 4.29
C ASP A 40 10.89 -3.04 3.18
N GLN A 41 11.86 -2.13 3.10
CA GLN A 41 11.90 -1.10 2.05
C GLN A 41 11.91 -1.68 0.62
N ALA A 42 12.43 -2.90 0.42
CA ALA A 42 12.42 -3.54 -0.90
C ALA A 42 10.99 -3.93 -1.34
N ALA A 43 10.14 -4.38 -0.41
CA ALA A 43 8.71 -4.61 -0.66
C ALA A 43 7.99 -3.30 -1.03
N LEU A 44 8.31 -2.18 -0.36
CA LEU A 44 7.79 -0.88 -0.73
C LEU A 44 8.18 -0.49 -2.17
N TYR A 45 9.45 -0.62 -2.53
CA TYR A 45 9.90 -0.31 -3.89
C TYR A 45 9.27 -1.23 -4.93
N ARG A 46 9.02 -2.51 -4.62
CA ARG A 46 8.27 -3.43 -5.50
C ARG A 46 6.85 -2.92 -5.76
N VAL A 47 6.15 -2.46 -4.72
CA VAL A 47 4.80 -1.88 -4.83
C VAL A 47 4.81 -0.62 -5.70
N LEU A 48 5.76 0.30 -5.47
CA LEU A 48 5.90 1.51 -6.29
C LEU A 48 6.24 1.19 -7.75
N LEU A 49 7.05 0.16 -7.99
CA LEU A 49 7.38 -0.30 -9.34
C LEU A 49 6.14 -0.83 -10.06
N LYS A 50 5.27 -1.56 -9.37
CA LYS A 50 3.98 -2.04 -9.90
C LYS A 50 3.09 -0.86 -10.27
N ILE A 51 2.90 0.10 -9.38
CA ILE A 51 2.14 1.34 -9.64
C ILE A 51 2.66 2.04 -10.91
N ARG A 52 3.99 2.19 -11.02
CA ARG A 52 4.63 2.75 -12.22
C ARG A 52 4.34 1.93 -13.48
N SER A 53 4.44 0.59 -13.41
CA SER A 53 4.18 -0.28 -14.57
C SER A 53 2.73 -0.22 -15.07
N LEU A 54 1.79 0.11 -14.17
CA LEU A 54 0.38 0.28 -14.51
C LEU A 54 0.06 1.69 -15.04
N GLY A 55 1.06 2.58 -15.09
CA GLY A 55 0.86 3.98 -15.49
C GLY A 55 0.01 4.77 -14.49
N LEU A 56 -0.11 4.28 -13.25
CA LEU A 56 -0.89 4.94 -12.20
C LEU A 56 -0.09 6.09 -11.60
N VAL A 57 -0.77 7.20 -11.31
CA VAL A 57 -0.14 8.38 -10.74
C VAL A 57 -0.11 8.23 -9.21
N LEU A 58 1.10 8.23 -8.64
CA LEU A 58 1.28 8.30 -7.19
C LEU A 58 0.90 9.71 -6.70
N LEU A 59 -0.05 9.77 -5.77
CA LEU A 59 -0.51 11.01 -5.14
C LEU A 59 0.22 11.29 -3.82
N SER A 60 0.38 10.26 -2.98
CA SER A 60 1.05 10.37 -1.68
C SER A 60 1.66 9.04 -1.28
N LEU A 61 2.76 9.09 -0.53
CA LEU A 61 3.38 7.97 0.15
C LEU A 61 3.71 8.40 1.58
N GLU A 62 3.17 7.66 2.54
CA GLU A 62 3.44 7.84 3.96
C GLU A 62 3.92 6.51 4.53
N THR A 63 5.05 6.54 5.25
CA THR A 63 5.61 5.39 5.93
C THR A 63 5.77 5.70 7.40
N TYR A 64 5.36 4.77 8.24
CA TYR A 64 5.49 4.88 9.68
C TYR A 64 6.25 3.66 10.19
N GLU A 65 7.26 3.89 11.02
CA GLU A 65 7.82 2.82 11.83
C GLU A 65 6.77 2.42 12.85
N VAL A 66 6.15 1.27 12.62
CA VAL A 66 5.42 0.60 13.69
C VAL A 66 6.49 0.05 14.60
N ALA A 67 6.74 0.74 15.71
CA ALA A 67 7.38 0.11 16.85
C ALA A 67 6.53 -1.12 17.16
N CYS A 68 7.09 -2.31 16.93
CA CYS A 68 6.44 -3.57 17.22
C CYS A 68 6.22 -3.62 18.74
N ALA A 69 5.08 -3.12 19.20
CA ALA A 69 4.65 -3.15 20.58
C ALA A 69 3.37 -3.97 20.66
N GLN A 70 3.45 -5.25 20.30
CA GLN A 70 2.55 -6.30 20.79
C GLN A 70 3.34 -7.61 20.95
N GLU A 71 4.23 -7.58 21.93
CA GLU A 71 4.57 -8.77 22.70
C GLU A 71 3.69 -8.72 23.96
N ASP A 72 2.50 -9.31 23.91
CA ASP A 72 2.02 -10.11 25.04
C ASP A 72 1.00 -11.13 24.53
N ARG A 73 1.56 -12.32 24.34
CA ARG A 73 0.85 -13.58 24.31
C ARG A 73 0.39 -13.87 25.74
N ARG A 74 -0.91 -13.84 26.01
CA ARG A 74 -1.53 -14.66 27.05
C ARG A 74 -3.01 -14.92 26.80
#